data_AF-A0A2U3LA90-F1
#
_entry.id   AF-A0A2U3LA90-F1
#
_cell.length_a   1.000
_cell.length_b   1.000
_cell.length_c   1.000
_cell.angle_alpha   90.00
_cell.angle_beta   90.00
_cell.angle_gamma   90.00
#
_symmetry.space_group_name_H-M   'P 1'
#
loop_
_entity.id
_entity.type
_entity.pdbx_description
1 polymer ?
#
loop_
_entity_poly.entity_id
_entity_poly.type
_entity_poly.pdbx_seq_one_letter_code
_entity_poly.pdbx_strand_id
1 'polypeptide(L)' 'MKREAQFVICIGNKGYQASLELRKIYQIVPDKVAARLHQIRVIDESGEDYLYPEDYFVPVQLPQSVERAVRRATA' A
#
# COMPACT_ATOMS: atom_id res chain seq x y z
N MET A 1 10.94 -4.18 -19.13
CA MET A 1 10.70 -4.82 -17.81
C MET A 1 9.63 -4.01 -17.09
N LYS A 2 8.47 -4.60 -16.73
CA LYS A 2 7.48 -3.92 -15.89
C LYS A 2 8.09 -3.81 -14.49
N ARG A 3 8.18 -2.59 -13.94
CA ARG A 3 8.53 -2.41 -12.52
C ARG A 3 7.36 -2.91 -11.68
N GLU A 4 7.65 -3.69 -10.65
CA GLU A 4 6.66 -4.02 -9.63
C GLU A 4 6.11 -2.72 -9.04
N ALA A 5 4.78 -2.67 -8.86
CA ALA A 5 4.15 -1.49 -8.28
C ALA A 5 4.62 -1.36 -6.83
N GLN A 6 5.13 -0.18 -6.47
CA GLN A 6 5.60 0.12 -5.11
C GLN A 6 4.50 0.77 -4.26
N PHE A 7 3.36 1.10 -4.89
CA PHE A 7 2.25 1.80 -4.28
C PHE A 7 0.94 1.11 -4.65
N VAL A 8 -0.02 1.20 -3.73
CA VAL A 8 -1.39 0.71 -3.89
C VAL A 8 -2.38 1.75 -3.43
N ILE A 9 -3.59 1.70 -4.00
CA ILE A 9 -4.75 2.48 -3.54
C ILE A 9 -5.65 1.55 -2.75
N CYS A 10 -6.03 1.96 -1.54
CA CYS A 10 -7.03 1.25 -0.73
C CYS A 10 -8.43 1.43 -1.36
N ILE A 11 -9.07 0.34 -1.75
CA ILE A 11 -10.44 0.30 -2.28
C ILE A 11 -11.43 -0.37 -1.32
N GLY A 12 -10.94 -1.00 -0.26
CA GLY A 12 -11.75 -1.62 0.79
C GLY A 12 -11.08 -1.50 2.16
N ASN A 13 -11.87 -1.31 3.21
CA ASN A 13 -11.36 -1.21 4.59
C ASN A 13 -12.31 -1.84 5.62
N LYS A 14 -13.20 -2.74 5.18
CA LYS A 14 -14.18 -3.35 6.09
C LYS A 14 -13.45 -4.16 7.16
N GLY A 15 -13.69 -3.82 8.42
CA GLY A 15 -13.01 -4.42 9.59
C GLY A 15 -11.72 -3.71 10.00
N TYR A 16 -11.26 -2.73 9.21
CA TYR A 16 -10.00 -1.98 9.42
C TYR A 16 -10.20 -0.47 9.27
N GLN A 17 -11.40 0.05 9.54
CA GLN A 17 -11.73 1.46 9.32
C GLN A 17 -10.88 2.44 10.15
N ALA A 18 -10.28 1.96 11.24
CA ALA A 18 -9.37 2.74 12.08
C ALA A 18 -7.93 2.78 11.55
N SER A 19 -7.56 1.85 10.65
CA SER A 19 -6.19 1.70 10.14
C SER A 19 -6.08 1.96 8.63
N LEU A 20 -7.19 1.82 7.90
CA LEU A 20 -7.24 1.96 6.45
C LEU A 20 -8.21 3.06 6.03
N GLU A 21 -7.70 4.00 5.26
CA GLU A 21 -8.43 5.10 4.64
C GLU A 21 -8.72 4.78 3.17
N LEU A 22 -10.01 4.77 2.81
CA LEU A 22 -10.42 4.53 1.42
C LEU A 22 -9.85 5.60 0.49
N ARG A 23 -9.38 5.16 -0.68
CA ARG A 23 -8.75 5.95 -1.76
C ARG A 23 -7.39 6.56 -1.40
N LYS A 24 -6.86 6.30 -0.20
CA LYS A 24 -5.48 6.68 0.17
C LYS A 24 -4.48 5.79 -0.56
N ILE A 25 -3.33 6.38 -0.86
CA ILE A 25 -2.18 5.67 -1.44
C ILE A 25 -1.29 5.18 -0.30
N TYR A 26 -0.95 3.90 -0.34
CA TYR A 26 -0.04 3.26 0.61
C TYR A 26 1.20 2.73 -0.10
N GLN A 27 2.35 2.73 0.58
CA GLN A 27 3.57 2.11 0.08
C GLN A 27 3.58 0.62 0.42
N ILE A 28 3.99 -0.22 -0.53
CA ILE A 28 4.12 -1.66 -0.34
C ILE A 28 5.52 -2.01 0.20
N VAL A 29 5.58 -2.95 1.12
CA VAL A 29 6.81 -3.64 1.53
C VAL A 29 6.80 -5.04 0.93
N PRO A 30 7.80 -5.43 0.10
CA PRO A 30 7.84 -6.76 -0.47
C PRO A 30 7.89 -7.86 0.60
N ASP A 31 6.87 -8.71 0.64
CA ASP A 31 6.79 -9.83 1.58
C ASP A 31 6.24 -11.08 0.87
N LYS A 32 7.15 -12.01 0.55
CA LYS A 32 6.81 -13.26 -0.13
C LYS A 32 5.99 -14.22 0.73
N VAL A 33 6.09 -14.11 2.05
CA VAL A 33 5.33 -14.96 2.98
C VAL A 33 3.89 -14.46 3.04
N ALA A 34 3.69 -13.14 3.22
CA ALA A 34 2.38 -12.51 3.18
C ALA A 34 1.64 -12.77 1.85
N ALA A 35 2.34 -12.63 0.72
CA ALA A 35 1.74 -12.86 -0.59
C ALA A 35 1.19 -14.29 -0.76
N ARG A 36 1.83 -15.30 -0.15
CA ARG A 36 1.32 -16.69 -0.16
C ARG A 36 0.05 -16.87 0.67
N LEU A 37 -0.26 -15.94 1.55
CA LEU A 37 -1.43 -15.92 2.43
C LEU A 37 -2.50 -14.92 1.94
N HIS A 38 -2.41 -14.43 0.70
CA HIS A 38 -3.30 -13.39 0.17
C HIS A 38 -3.29 -12.10 1.01
N GLN A 39 -2.12 -11.77 1.56
CA GLN A 39 -1.89 -10.57 2.35
C GLN A 39 -0.88 -9.66 1.64
N ILE A 40 -1.07 -8.36 1.82
CA ILE A 40 -0.14 -7.33 1.40
C ILE A 40 0.39 -6.58 2.62
N ARG A 41 1.70 -6.34 2.65
CA ARG A 41 2.35 -5.54 3.68
C ARG A 41 2.45 -4.10 3.20
N VAL A 42 1.83 -3.17 3.93
CA VAL A 42 1.84 -1.75 3.59
C VAL A 42 2.25 -0.89 4.77
N ILE A 43 2.85 0.27 4.49
CA ILE A 43 3.24 1.26 5.49
C ILE A 43 2.11 2.28 5.65
N ASP A 44 1.69 2.52 6.89
CA ASP A 44 0.68 3.53 7.23
C ASP A 44 1.31 4.91 7.54
N GLU A 45 0.51 5.87 8.02
CA GLU A 45 0.99 7.22 8.36
C GLU A 45 1.95 7.29 9.56
N SER A 46 2.01 6.26 10.39
CA SER A 46 2.95 6.19 11.51
C SER A 46 4.34 5.74 11.08
N GLY A 47 4.48 5.23 9.84
CA GLY A 47 5.71 4.63 9.34
C GLY A 47 5.87 3.15 9.70
N GLU A 48 4.93 2.60 10.47
CA GLU A 48 4.85 1.19 10.79
C GLU A 48 4.23 0.41 9.63
N ASP A 49 4.63 -0.86 9.50
CA ASP A 49 4.13 -1.74 8.46
C ASP A 49 3.17 -2.81 9.00
N TYR A 50 2.06 -2.99 8.27
CA TYR A 50 0.99 -3.92 8.66
C TYR A 50 0.54 -4.79 7.49
N LEU A 51 -0.03 -5.95 7.82
CA LEU A 51 -0.59 -6.90 6.86
C LEU A 51 -2.09 -6.71 6.75
N TYR A 52 -2.58 -6.66 5.51
CA TYR A 52 -3.98 -6.59 5.18
C TYR A 52 -4.34 -7.53 4.02
N PRO A 53 -5.62 -7.90 3.85
CA PRO A 53 -6.08 -8.60 2.66
C PRO A 53 -5.69 -7.88 1.37
N GLU A 54 -5.08 -8.60 0.42
CA GLU A 54 -4.59 -8.01 -0.82
C GLU A 54 -5.72 -7.47 -1.73
N ASP A 55 -6.93 -8.02 -1.61
CA ASP A 55 -8.13 -7.64 -2.37
C ASP A 55 -8.66 -6.24 -2.01
N TYR A 56 -8.20 -5.67 -0.89
CA TYR A 56 -8.52 -4.30 -0.48
C TYR A 56 -7.70 -3.26 -1.23
N PHE A 57 -6.76 -3.68 -2.08
CA PHE A 57 -5.76 -2.81 -2.68
C PHE A 57 -5.67 -3.00 -4.19
N VAL A 58 -5.47 -1.88 -4.89
CA VAL A 58 -5.19 -1.89 -6.33
C VAL A 58 -3.81 -1.30 -6.58
N PRO A 59 -2.89 -2.03 -7.26
CA PRO A 59 -1.56 -1.52 -7.57
C PRO A 59 -1.63 -0.31 -8.50
N VAL A 60 -0.83 0.71 -8.21
CA VAL A 60 -0.74 1.92 -9.04
C VAL A 60 0.71 2.22 -9.39
N GLN A 61 0.94 2.56 -10.67
CA GLN A 61 2.21 3.11 -11.11
C GLN A 61 2.11 4.63 -11.10
N LEU A 62 2.89 5.27 -10.23
CA LEU A 62 2.93 6.71 -10.14
C LEU A 62 4.00 7.27 -11.08
N PRO A 63 3.74 8.40 -11.77
CA PRO A 63 4.81 9.16 -12.41
C PRO A 63 5.88 9.55 -11.38
N GLN A 64 7.14 9.62 -11.79
CA GLN A 64 8.27 9.86 -10.89
C GLN A 64 8.14 11.15 -10.05
N SER A 65 7.51 12.20 -10.60
CA SER A 65 7.20 13.43 -9.84
C SER A 65 6.23 13.16 -8.69
N VAL A 66 5.17 12.39 -8.95
CA VAL A 66 4.14 12.03 -7.96
C VAL A 66 4.71 11.08 -6.92
N GLU A 67 5.47 10.06 -7.33
CA GLU A 67 6.14 9.14 -6.41
C GLU A 67 7.02 9.89 -5.40
N ARG A 68 7.82 10.86 -5.87
CA ARG A 68 8.66 11.69 -4.98
C ARG A 68 7.84 12.54 -4.03
N ALA A 69 6.68 13.05 -4.47
CA ALA A 69 5.79 13.85 -3.62
C ALA A 69 5.14 12.97 -2.53
N VAL A 70 4.64 11.78 -2.91
CA VAL A 70 3.99 10.84 -1.97
C VAL A 70 4.97 10.38 -0.89
N ARG A 71 6.19 9.97 -1.26
CA ARG A 71 7.22 9.55 -0.29
C ARG A 71 7.60 10.62 0.74
N ARG A 72 7.43 11.91 0.40
CA ARG A 72 7.71 13.04 1.31
C ARG A 72 6.55 13.34 2.26
N ALA A 73 5.33 12.92 1.93
CA ALA A 73 4.16 13.14 2.77
C ALA A 73 4.02 12.09 3.88
N THR A 74 4.64 10.92 3.69
CA THR A 74 4.62 9.77 4.60
C THR A 74 5.89 9.66 5.45
N ALA A 75 6.75 10.68 5.48
CA ALA A 75 7.98 10.75 6.28
C ALA A 75 7.95 12.01 7.15
#